data_AF-A0A841JMJ9-F1
#
_entry.id   AF-A0A841JMJ9-F1
#
_cell.length_a   1.000
_cell.length_b   1.000
_cell.length_c   1.000
_cell.angle_alpha   90.00
_cell.angle_beta   90.00
_cell.angle_gamma   90.00
#
_symmetry.space_group_name_H-M   'P 1'
#
loop_
_entity.id
_entity.type
_entity.pdbx_description
1 polymer ?
#
loop_
_entity_poly.entity_id
_entity_poly.type
_entity_poly.pdbx_seq_one_letter_code
_entity_poly.pdbx_strand_id
1 'polypeptide(L)'
;MTAQALHVYEILKKTLPEEDAMTVVEYLEDATEAKIVRQVENKIEHLASKADLSEVKADLIKWMFIFIVGQTAVLAALAAGIVKLLH
;
A
#
# COMPACT_ATOMS: atom_id res chain seq x y z
N MET A 1 -29.44 -4.49 1.57
CA MET A 1 -29.91 -4.44 0.18
C MET A 1 -29.61 -3.13 -0.51
N THR A 2 -28.74 -3.23 -1.51
CA THR A 2 -28.46 -2.16 -2.48
C THR A 2 -29.59 -2.04 -3.51
N ALA A 3 -29.66 -0.92 -4.25
CA ALA A 3 -30.66 -0.73 -5.32
C ALA A 3 -30.58 -1.82 -6.41
N GLN A 4 -29.36 -2.32 -6.67
CA GLN A 4 -29.10 -3.39 -7.60
C GLN A 4 -29.59 -4.75 -7.08
N ALA A 5 -29.39 -5.04 -5.79
CA ALA A 5 -29.91 -6.26 -5.16
C ALA A 5 -31.44 -6.32 -5.20
N LEU A 6 -32.12 -5.17 -5.02
CA LEU A 6 -33.57 -5.05 -5.15
C LEU A 6 -34.05 -5.37 -6.57
N HIS A 7 -33.35 -4.86 -7.59
CA HIS A 7 -33.68 -5.16 -8.98
C HIS A 7 -33.45 -6.65 -9.33
N VAL A 8 -32.41 -7.29 -8.76
CA VAL A 8 -32.16 -8.73 -8.94
C VAL A 8 -33.25 -9.55 -8.26
N TYR A 9 -33.65 -9.17 -7.04
CA TYR A 9 -34.77 -9.79 -6.32
C TYR A 9 -36.07 -9.72 -7.11
N GLU A 10 -36.40 -8.56 -7.67
CA GLU A 10 -37.61 -8.36 -8.50
C GLU A 10 -37.62 -9.22 -9.77
N ILE A 11 -36.44 -9.51 -10.35
CA ILE A 11 -36.31 -10.44 -11.48
C ILE A 11 -36.54 -11.87 -11.00
N LEU A 12 -35.88 -12.28 -9.92
CA LEU A 12 -35.93 -13.66 -9.39
C LEU A 12 -37.33 -14.03 -8.89
N LYS A 13 -38.07 -13.08 -8.29
CA LYS A 13 -39.45 -13.26 -7.83
C LYS A 13 -40.43 -13.60 -8.96
N LYS A 14 -40.08 -13.35 -10.23
CA LYS A 14 -40.92 -13.75 -11.39
C LYS A 14 -40.85 -15.24 -11.69
N THR A 15 -39.88 -15.96 -11.14
CA THR A 15 -39.57 -17.35 -11.50
C THR A 15 -39.39 -18.26 -10.29
N LEU A 16 -39.12 -17.69 -9.11
CA LEU A 16 -38.90 -18.40 -7.86
C LEU A 16 -39.89 -17.95 -6.77
N PRO A 17 -40.19 -18.82 -5.79
CA PRO A 17 -40.85 -18.42 -4.55
C PRO A 17 -40.10 -17.28 -3.85
N GLU A 18 -40.83 -16.46 -3.10
CA GLU A 18 -40.31 -15.25 -2.46
C GLU A 18 -39.12 -15.51 -1.53
N GLU A 19 -39.19 -16.62 -0.78
CA GLU A 19 -38.15 -17.07 0.15
C GLU A 19 -36.87 -17.50 -0.57
N ASP A 20 -37.00 -18.24 -1.68
CA ASP A 20 -35.86 -18.68 -2.49
C ASP A 20 -35.19 -17.50 -3.19
N ALA A 21 -35.98 -16.57 -3.74
CA ALA A 21 -35.47 -15.37 -4.39
C ALA A 21 -34.67 -14.48 -3.43
N MET A 22 -35.14 -14.34 -2.18
CA MET A 22 -34.43 -13.59 -1.15
C MET A 22 -33.13 -14.29 -0.75
N THR A 23 -33.17 -15.59 -0.52
CA THR A 23 -31.99 -16.40 -0.14
C THR A 23 -30.87 -16.30 -1.18
N VAL A 24 -31.23 -16.33 -2.47
CA VAL A 24 -30.24 -16.18 -3.57
C VAL A 24 -29.61 -14.79 -3.57
N VAL A 25 -30.38 -13.75 -3.29
CA VAL A 25 -29.89 -12.37 -3.25
C VAL A 25 -28.98 -12.14 -2.04
N GLU A 26 -29.33 -12.66 -0.87
CA GLU A 26 -28.47 -12.62 0.32
C GLU A 26 -27.14 -13.32 0.06
N TYR A 27 -27.17 -14.53 -0.51
CA TYR A 27 -25.95 -15.27 -0.84
C TYR A 27 -25.07 -14.51 -1.86
N LEU A 28 -25.68 -13.78 -2.80
CA LEU A 28 -24.98 -12.93 -3.75
C LEU A 28 -24.36 -11.69 -3.09
N GLU A 29 -25.07 -11.03 -2.16
CA GLU A 29 -24.55 -9.90 -1.39
C GLU A 29 -23.35 -10.37 -0.54
N ASP A 30 -23.49 -11.48 0.19
CA ASP A 30 -22.43 -12.08 1.01
C ASP A 30 -21.19 -12.47 0.18
N ALA A 31 -21.39 -13.14 -0.95
CA ALA A 31 -20.30 -13.53 -1.84
C ALA A 31 -19.58 -12.31 -2.45
N THR A 32 -20.30 -11.21 -2.65
CA THR A 32 -19.75 -9.97 -3.18
C THR A 32 -18.94 -9.24 -2.10
N GLU A 33 -19.48 -9.14 -0.89
CA GLU A 33 -18.79 -8.55 0.26
C GLU A 33 -17.48 -9.29 0.56
N ALA A 34 -17.52 -10.63 0.60
CA ALA A 34 -16.33 -11.45 0.80
C ALA A 34 -15.25 -11.24 -0.27
N LYS A 35 -15.64 -11.02 -1.55
CA LYS A 35 -14.70 -10.70 -2.63
C LYS A 35 -14.10 -9.30 -2.47
N ILE A 36 -14.90 -8.32 -2.06
CA ILE A 36 -14.43 -6.95 -1.82
C ILE A 36 -13.40 -6.95 -0.69
N VAL A 37 -13.70 -7.60 0.44
CA VAL A 37 -12.78 -7.72 1.57
C VAL A 37 -11.45 -8.34 1.13
N ARG A 38 -11.48 -9.48 0.43
CA ARG A 38 -10.27 -10.13 -0.09
C ARG A 38 -9.47 -9.24 -1.05
N GLN A 39 -10.15 -8.51 -1.95
CA GLN A 39 -9.45 -7.59 -2.85
C GLN A 39 -8.81 -6.42 -2.11
N VAL A 40 -9.47 -5.90 -1.07
CA VAL A 40 -8.92 -4.84 -0.23
C VAL A 40 -7.71 -5.35 0.55
N GLU A 41 -7.80 -6.53 1.17
CA GLU A 41 -6.69 -7.17 1.88
C GLU A 41 -5.48 -7.39 0.97
N ASN A 42 -5.68 -8.00 -0.20
CA ASN A 42 -4.61 -8.22 -1.18
C ASN A 42 -3.96 -6.90 -1.66
N LYS A 43 -4.76 -5.83 -1.79
CA LYS A 43 -4.21 -4.52 -2.17
C LYS A 43 -3.44 -3.88 -1.02
N ILE A 44 -3.89 -4.03 0.22
CA ILE A 44 -3.20 -3.54 1.41
C ILE A 44 -1.89 -4.28 1.64
N GLU A 45 -1.83 -5.59 1.37
CA GLU A 45 -0.61 -6.41 1.52
C GLU A 45 0.54 -5.93 0.61
N HIS A 46 0.21 -5.34 -0.55
CA HIS A 46 1.22 -4.78 -1.45
C HIS A 46 1.56 -3.30 -1.17
N LEU A 47 0.89 -2.66 -0.20
CA LEU A 47 1.26 -1.30 0.21
C LEU A 47 2.43 -1.39 1.18
N ALA A 48 3.50 -0.64 0.89
CA ALA A 48 4.60 -0.47 1.82
C ALA A 48 4.04 0.00 3.17
N SER A 49 4.27 -0.79 4.22
CA SER A 49 3.80 -0.44 5.54
C SER A 49 4.56 0.80 6.03
N LYS A 50 3.98 1.50 7.00
CA LYS A 50 4.68 2.62 7.65
C LYS A 50 5.99 2.15 8.30
N ALA A 51 6.09 0.87 8.69
CA ALA A 51 7.29 0.27 9.23
C ALA A 51 8.37 0.12 8.14
N ASP A 52 8.02 -0.42 6.98
CA ASP A 52 8.96 -0.57 5.84
C ASP A 52 9.51 0.77 5.38
N LEU A 53 8.66 1.80 5.33
CA LEU A 53 9.08 3.16 5.00
C LEU A 53 9.98 3.76 6.09
N SER A 54 9.75 3.43 7.36
CA SER A 54 10.58 3.89 8.47
C SER A 54 11.96 3.22 8.45
N GLU A 55 12.02 1.93 8.13
CA GLU A 55 13.27 1.18 8.01
C GLU A 55 14.13 1.72 6.87
N VAL A 56 13.56 1.90 5.68
CA VAL A 56 14.27 2.47 4.51
C VAL A 56 14.79 3.88 4.82
N LYS A 57 13.99 4.71 5.51
CA LYS A 57 14.43 6.06 5.93
C LYS A 57 15.58 6.01 6.92
N ALA A 58 15.53 5.11 7.89
CA ALA A 58 16.59 4.96 8.89
C ALA A 58 17.91 4.54 8.22
N ASP A 59 17.86 3.60 7.28
CA ASP A 59 19.04 3.18 6.54
C ASP A 59 19.57 4.28 5.62
N LEU A 60 18.69 5.04 4.96
CA LEU A 60 19.10 6.20 4.17
C LEU A 60 19.85 7.23 5.01
N ILE A 61 19.38 7.51 6.23
CA ILE A 61 20.05 8.42 7.17
C ILE A 61 21.43 7.90 7.57
N LYS A 62 21.55 6.60 7.90
CA LYS A 62 22.85 5.99 8.25
C LYS A 62 23.87 6.16 7.11
N TRP A 63 23.46 5.85 5.88
CA TRP A 63 24.32 5.98 4.70
C TRP A 63 24.70 7.43 4.40
N MET A 64 23.80 8.38 4.64
CA MET A 64 24.06 9.80 4.48
C MET A 64 25.19 10.29 5.40
N PHE A 65 25.25 9.84 6.65
CA PHE A 65 26.35 10.20 7.56
C PHE A 65 27.71 9.67 7.08
N ILE A 66 27.77 8.41 6.66
CA ILE A 66 29.01 7.80 6.12
C ILE A 66 29.48 8.58 4.90
N PHE A 67 28.54 8.92 4.01
CA PHE A 67 28.83 9.72 2.83
C PHE A 67 29.36 11.11 3.19
N ILE A 68 28.71 11.83 4.11
CA ILE A 68 29.15 13.17 4.55
C ILE A 68 30.56 13.13 5.14
N VAL A 69 30.87 12.15 6.02
CA VAL A 69 32.21 12.00 6.59
C VAL A 69 33.26 11.72 5.51
N GLY A 70 32.92 10.91 4.52
CA GLY A 70 33.79 10.68 3.36
C GLY A 70 34.05 11.97 2.57
N GLN A 71 33.00 12.74 2.28
CA GLN A 71 33.13 14.01 1.55
C GLN A 71 33.95 15.04 2.33
N THR A 72 33.75 15.17 3.65
CA THR A 72 34.53 16.12 4.46
C THR A 72 36.01 15.76 4.52
N ALA A 73 36.36 14.47 4.58
CA ALA A 73 37.74 14.00 4.53
C ALA A 73 38.42 14.34 3.19
N VAL A 74 37.72 14.10 2.07
CA VAL A 74 38.22 14.44 0.72
C VAL A 74 38.41 15.95 0.58
N LEU A 75 37.43 16.75 0.99
CA LEU A 75 37.51 18.22 0.95
C LEU A 75 38.64 18.76 1.82
N ALA A 76 38.84 18.21 3.02
CA ALA A 76 39.93 18.59 3.91
C ALA A 76 41.30 18.28 3.30
N ALA A 77 41.46 17.10 2.68
CA ALA A 77 42.69 16.72 2.00
C ALA A 77 43.01 17.64 0.82
N LEU A 78 42.01 17.99 0.00
CA LEU A 78 42.15 18.94 -1.09
C LEU A 78 42.57 20.32 -0.58
N ALA A 79 41.90 20.84 0.45
CA ALA A 79 42.22 22.13 1.05
C ALA A 79 43.66 22.17 1.59
N ALA A 80 44.08 21.13 2.32
CA ALA A 80 45.45 21.01 2.83
C ALA A 80 46.49 20.96 1.70
N GLY A 81 46.19 20.25 0.61
CA GLY A 81 47.04 20.20 -0.59
C GLY A 81 47.23 21.57 -1.23
N ILE A 82 46.15 22.35 -1.35
CA ILE A 82 46.20 23.72 -1.88
C ILE A 82 47.03 24.64 -0.98
N VAL A 83 46.85 24.59 0.34
CA VAL A 83 47.62 25.40 1.29
C VAL A 83 49.13 25.12 1.20
N LYS A 84 49.50 23.86 1.00
CA LYS A 84 50.89 23.43 0.82
C LYS A 84 51.49 23.86 -0.53
N LEU A 85 50.66 24.13 -1.55
CA LEU A 85 51.12 24.61 -2.85
C LEU A 85 51.37 26.13 -2.86
N LEU A 86 50.72 26.86 -1.92
CA LEU A 86 50.77 28.32 -1.82
C LEU A 86 51.81 28.85 -0.82
N HIS A 87 52.39 27.97 0.03
CA HIS A 87 53.52 28.27 0.92
C HIS A 87 54.77 27.52 0.45
#